data_AF-A0A4Y8USS1-F1
#
_entry.id   AF-A0A4Y8USS1-F1
#
_cell.length_a   1.000
_cell.length_b   1.000
_cell.length_c   1.000
_cell.angle_alpha   90.00
_cell.angle_beta   90.00
_cell.angle_gamma   90.00
#
_symmetry.space_group_name_H-M   'P 1'
#
loop_
_entity.id
_entity.type
_entity.pdbx_description
1 polymer ?
#
loop_
_entity_poly.entity_id
_entity_poly.type
_entity_poly.pdbx_seq_one_letter_code
_entity_poly.pdbx_strand_id
1 'polypeptide(L)'
;MAARQRAESDRARAHIAQFLTDARAAGLDPVPLHVRSYDGRARYRTSLTGWYLRRDETVGIDTDGAFYVLTAPSSVVARFRGVRPTPQDPPLVIGAGGKDGESIDLPDALARVLAGGA
;
A
#
# COMPACT_ATOMS: atom_id res chain seq x y z
N MET A 1 -8.32 22.79 7.23
CA MET A 1 -8.26 21.31 7.29
C MET A 1 -7.27 20.70 6.28
N ALA A 2 -7.11 21.21 5.05
CA ALA A 2 -6.19 20.64 4.06
C ALA A 2 -4.68 20.77 4.38
N ALA A 3 -4.26 21.81 5.13
CA ALA A 3 -2.83 22.02 5.44
C ALA A 3 -2.26 21.02 6.45
N ARG A 4 -3.07 20.55 7.41
CA ARG A 4 -2.65 19.53 8.40
C ARG A 4 -2.43 18.18 7.72
N GLN A 5 -3.38 17.77 6.87
CA GLN A 5 -3.29 16.54 6.10
C GLN A 5 -2.04 16.50 5.20
N ARG A 6 -1.65 17.63 4.59
CA ARG A 6 -0.42 17.71 3.78
C ARG A 6 0.84 17.49 4.61
N ALA A 7 0.95 18.15 5.77
CA ALA A 7 2.11 17.98 6.66
C ALA A 7 2.23 16.55 7.19
N GLU A 8 1.11 15.88 7.44
CA GLU A 8 1.06 14.47 7.82
C GLU A 8 1.49 13.55 6.67
N SER A 9 1.01 13.81 5.46
CA SER A 9 1.41 13.06 4.27
C SER A 9 2.88 13.25 3.90
N ASP A 10 3.47 14.42 4.15
CA ASP A 10 4.90 14.64 3.92
C ASP A 10 5.77 13.81 4.87
N ARG A 11 5.35 13.67 6.14
CA ARG A 11 6.01 12.75 7.09
C ARG A 11 5.88 11.30 6.64
N ALA A 12 4.68 10.90 6.20
CA ALA A 12 4.44 9.56 5.69
C ALA A 12 5.34 9.24 4.47
N ARG A 13 5.50 10.19 3.54
CA ARG A 13 6.43 10.08 2.41
C ARG A 13 7.89 9.92 2.86
N ALA A 14 8.32 10.67 3.88
CA ALA A 14 9.66 10.54 4.42
C ALA A 14 9.92 9.13 4.99
N HIS A 15 8.94 8.55 5.69
CA HIS A 15 9.03 7.17 6.18
C HIS A 15 9.12 6.15 5.03
N ILE A 16 8.32 6.32 3.98
CA ILE A 16 8.39 5.45 2.78
C ILE A 16 9.75 5.55 2.11
N ALA A 17 10.29 6.77 1.92
CA ALA A 17 11.59 6.97 1.31
C ALA A 17 12.72 6.30 2.12
N GLN A 18 12.65 6.38 3.45
CA GLN A 18 13.58 5.67 4.33
C GLN A 18 13.45 4.15 4.16
N PHE A 19 12.21 3.62 4.22
CA PHE A 19 11.95 2.20 4.00
C PHE A 19 12.51 1.70 2.67
N LEU A 20 12.34 2.45 1.58
CA LEU A 20 12.87 2.02 0.27
C LEU A 20 14.39 1.94 0.27
N THR A 21 15.06 2.83 1.00
CA THR A 21 16.51 2.80 1.18
C THR A 21 16.92 1.57 1.98
N ASP A 22 16.23 1.29 3.08
CA ASP A 22 16.49 0.15 3.95
C ASP A 22 16.20 -1.19 3.25
N ALA A 23 15.09 -1.27 2.51
CA ALA A 23 14.68 -2.45 1.76
C ALA A 23 15.70 -2.79 0.66
N ARG A 24 16.20 -1.77 -0.06
CA ARG A 24 17.28 -1.95 -1.02
C ARG A 24 18.59 -2.37 -0.36
N ALA A 25 18.95 -1.77 0.77
CA ALA A 25 20.15 -2.12 1.53
C ALA A 25 20.09 -3.55 2.08
N ALA A 26 18.91 -4.00 2.47
CA ALA A 26 18.64 -5.36 2.95
C ALA A 26 18.44 -6.38 1.81
N GLY A 27 18.42 -5.95 0.54
CA GLY A 27 18.21 -6.83 -0.61
C GLY A 27 16.81 -7.43 -0.70
N LEU A 28 15.78 -6.73 -0.19
CA LEU A 28 14.39 -7.17 -0.32
C LEU A 28 13.94 -6.97 -1.77
N ASP A 29 13.60 -8.07 -2.46
CA ASP A 29 13.05 -8.00 -3.80
C ASP A 29 11.59 -7.50 -3.78
N PRO A 30 11.22 -6.55 -4.67
CA PRO A 30 9.85 -6.12 -4.82
C PRO A 30 9.01 -7.19 -5.51
N VAL A 31 7.75 -7.35 -5.10
CA VAL A 31 6.81 -8.33 -5.64
C VAL A 31 5.71 -7.68 -6.49
N PRO A 32 5.12 -8.38 -7.47
CA PRO A 32 3.99 -7.86 -8.23
C PRO A 32 2.78 -7.57 -7.34
N LEU A 33 2.31 -6.32 -7.37
CA LEU A 33 1.15 -5.89 -6.60
C LEU A 33 -0.15 -6.26 -7.33
N HIS A 34 -1.13 -6.70 -6.56
CA HIS A 34 -2.43 -7.13 -7.07
C HIS A 34 -3.54 -6.40 -6.33
N VAL A 35 -4.61 -6.09 -7.04
CA VAL A 35 -5.82 -5.50 -6.45
C VAL A 35 -6.80 -6.62 -6.09
N ARG A 36 -7.42 -6.53 -4.92
CA ARG A 36 -8.45 -7.46 -4.47
C ARG A 36 -9.82 -6.80 -4.54
N SER A 37 -10.86 -7.57 -4.85
CA SER A 37 -12.22 -7.06 -4.70
C SER A 37 -12.58 -6.88 -3.22
N TYR A 38 -13.51 -5.97 -2.90
CA TYR A 38 -13.98 -5.75 -1.52
C TYR A 38 -14.56 -7.00 -0.86
N ASP A 39 -15.13 -7.92 -1.64
CA ASP A 39 -15.62 -9.21 -1.15
C ASP A 39 -14.48 -10.26 -0.98
N GLY A 40 -13.24 -9.92 -1.34
CA GLY A 40 -12.06 -10.76 -1.26
C GLY A 40 -12.02 -11.91 -2.28
N ARG A 41 -13.05 -12.04 -3.14
CA ARG A 41 -13.25 -13.20 -4.03
C ARG A 41 -12.50 -13.10 -5.35
N ALA A 42 -12.15 -11.90 -5.79
CA ALA A 42 -11.44 -11.66 -7.04
C ALA A 42 -10.08 -10.98 -6.78
N ARG A 43 -9.08 -11.38 -7.56
CA ARG A 43 -7.76 -10.77 -7.60
C ARG A 43 -7.47 -10.30 -9.02
N TYR A 44 -7.05 -9.05 -9.15
CA TYR A 44 -6.72 -8.40 -10.42
C TYR A 44 -5.22 -8.11 -10.47
N ARG A 45 -4.59 -8.51 -11.57
CA ARG A 45 -3.18 -8.18 -11.82
C ARG A 45 -3.03 -6.70 -12.12
N THR A 46 -1.95 -6.10 -11.63
CA THR A 46 -1.53 -4.75 -11.96
C THR A 46 -0.14 -4.78 -12.61
N SER A 47 0.29 -3.66 -13.18
CA SER A 47 1.66 -3.48 -13.65
C SER A 47 2.62 -2.94 -12.57
N LEU A 48 2.16 -2.86 -11.31
CA LEU A 48 2.93 -2.31 -10.20
C LEU A 48 3.76 -3.40 -9.52
N THR A 49 4.95 -3.04 -9.06
CA THR A 49 5.85 -3.92 -8.31
C THR A 49 6.33 -3.18 -7.06
N GLY A 50 6.36 -3.84 -5.92
CA GLY A 50 6.76 -3.24 -4.66
C GLY A 50 6.46 -4.13 -3.46
N TRP A 51 6.02 -3.55 -2.35
CA TRP A 51 5.81 -4.29 -1.11
C TRP A 51 4.42 -4.08 -0.55
N TYR A 52 3.81 -5.16 -0.07
CA TYR A 52 2.55 -5.10 0.67
C TYR A 52 2.82 -4.61 2.09
N LEU A 53 2.08 -3.60 2.53
CA LEU A 53 2.16 -3.06 3.89
C LEU A 53 1.24 -3.81 4.86
N ARG A 54 0.28 -4.57 4.34
CA ARG A 54 -0.65 -5.37 5.13
C ARG A 54 -0.64 -6.82 4.66
N ARG A 55 -0.89 -7.72 5.61
CA ARG A 55 -0.99 -9.18 5.36
C ARG A 55 -2.12 -9.56 4.43
N ASP A 56 -3.21 -8.79 4.46
CA ASP A 56 -4.37 -9.00 3.59
C ASP A 56 -4.16 -8.45 2.17
N GLU A 57 -2.96 -7.94 1.87
CA GLU A 57 -2.54 -7.44 0.56
C GLU A 57 -3.39 -6.26 0.05
N THR A 58 -4.15 -5.59 0.92
CA THR A 58 -5.06 -4.50 0.52
C THR A 58 -4.37 -3.15 0.37
N VAL A 59 -3.13 -3.03 0.83
CA VAL A 59 -2.34 -1.80 0.82
C VAL A 59 -0.90 -2.14 0.48
N GLY A 60 -0.29 -1.35 -0.39
CA GLY A 60 1.10 -1.52 -0.77
C GLY A 60 1.74 -0.21 -1.23
N ILE A 61 3.06 -0.25 -1.35
CA ILE A 61 3.88 0.81 -1.95
C ILE A 61 4.66 0.23 -3.12
N ASP A 62 4.89 1.03 -4.16
CA ASP A 62 5.78 0.64 -5.25
C ASP A 62 7.24 0.99 -4.95
N THR A 63 8.12 0.65 -5.89
CA THR A 63 9.55 0.97 -5.84
C THR A 63 9.86 2.46 -5.91
N ASP A 64 8.92 3.27 -6.40
CA ASP A 64 9.04 4.73 -6.53
C ASP A 64 8.57 5.47 -5.26
N GLY A 65 7.96 4.74 -4.31
CA GLY A 65 7.46 5.26 -3.04
C GLY A 65 6.04 5.80 -3.11
N ALA A 66 5.31 5.49 -4.18
CA ALA A 66 3.90 5.78 -4.29
C ALA A 66 3.08 4.80 -3.45
N PHE A 67 2.08 5.33 -2.74
CA PHE A 67 1.17 4.54 -1.91
C PHE A 67 -0.09 4.16 -2.67
N TYR A 68 -0.52 2.92 -2.50
CA TYR A 68 -1.67 2.35 -3.20
C TYR A 68 -2.61 1.62 -2.24
N VAL A 69 -3.90 1.94 -2.37
CA VAL A 69 -4.98 1.09 -1.86
C VAL A 69 -5.30 0.07 -2.95
N LEU A 70 -5.01 -1.19 -2.67
CA LEU A 70 -5.13 -2.32 -3.59
C LEU A 70 -6.49 -3.02 -3.44
N THR A 71 -7.56 -2.25 -3.27
CA THR A 71 -8.92 -2.77 -3.17
C THR A 71 -9.87 -2.08 -4.15
N ALA A 72 -10.78 -2.85 -4.74
CA ALA A 72 -11.75 -2.36 -5.71
C ALA A 72 -13.16 -2.94 -5.50
N PRO A 73 -14.22 -2.24 -5.91
CA PRO A 73 -15.57 -2.80 -5.89
C PRO A 73 -15.67 -4.04 -6.81
N SER A 74 -16.47 -5.03 -6.42
CA SER A 74 -16.66 -6.27 -7.20
C SER A 74 -17.32 -6.06 -8.57
N SER A 75 -17.96 -4.91 -8.79
CA SER A 75 -18.84 -4.65 -9.94
C SER A 75 -18.17 -3.99 -11.15
N VAL A 76 -16.95 -3.47 -11.05
CA VAL A 76 -16.49 -2.52 -12.07
C VAL A 76 -15.69 -3.24 -13.15
N VAL A 77 -16.23 -3.27 -14.36
CA VAL A 77 -15.70 -2.92 -15.70
C VAL A 77 -14.16 -2.86 -15.93
N ALA A 78 -13.33 -2.75 -14.90
CA ALA A 78 -11.87 -2.85 -14.88
C ALA A 78 -11.33 -4.28 -15.15
N ARG A 79 -12.20 -5.29 -15.29
CA ARG A 79 -11.83 -6.68 -15.61
C ARG A 79 -11.13 -6.84 -16.98
N PHE A 80 -11.19 -5.82 -17.86
CA PHE A 80 -10.74 -5.95 -19.26
C PHE A 80 -9.48 -5.18 -19.68
N ARG A 81 -8.89 -4.30 -18.86
CA ARG A 81 -7.69 -3.52 -19.27
C ARG A 81 -6.52 -3.50 -18.29
N GLY A 82 -6.58 -4.33 -17.24
CA GLY A 82 -5.63 -4.26 -16.14
C GLY A 82 -5.99 -3.10 -15.21
N VAL A 83 -6.08 -3.39 -13.92
CA VAL A 83 -6.33 -2.34 -12.93
C VAL A 83 -5.04 -1.54 -12.81
N ARG A 84 -5.12 -0.23 -13.05
CA ARG A 84 -4.06 0.72 -12.72
C ARG A 84 -4.50 1.48 -11.47
N PRO A 85 -4.08 1.05 -10.28
CA PRO A 85 -4.32 1.81 -9.06
C PRO A 85 -3.73 3.21 -9.22
N THR A 86 -4.52 4.23 -8.88
CA THR A 86 -4.02 5.61 -8.85
C THR A 86 -3.17 5.79 -7.58
N PRO A 87 -1.98 6.38 -7.67
CA PRO A 87 -1.20 6.77 -6.49
C PRO A 87 -2.05 7.66 -5.58
N GLN A 88 -2.07 7.36 -4.29
CA GLN A 88 -2.74 8.17 -3.28
C GLN A 88 -1.73 8.79 -2.33
N ASP A 89 -2.11 9.89 -1.71
CA ASP A 89 -1.31 10.49 -0.64
C ASP A 89 -1.29 9.53 0.56
N PRO A 90 -0.10 9.13 1.03
CA PRO A 90 0.00 8.17 2.12
C PRO A 90 -0.53 8.81 3.42
N PRO A 91 -1.45 8.13 4.13
CA PRO A 91 -1.81 8.51 5.48
C PRO A 91 -0.75 8.01 6.48
N LEU A 92 -0.62 8.70 7.62
CA LEU A 92 0.21 8.19 8.73
C LEU A 92 -0.38 6.94 9.38
N VAL A 93 -1.71 6.80 9.32
CA VAL A 93 -2.45 5.68 9.89
C VAL A 93 -3.18 4.94 8.76
N ILE A 94 -2.90 3.65 8.63
CA ILE A 94 -3.55 2.76 7.67
C ILE A 94 -4.66 2.01 8.41
N GLY A 95 -5.94 2.22 8.06
CA GLY A 95 -7.01 1.38 8.64
C GLY A 95 -8.39 1.97 8.90
N ALA A 96 -8.73 3.18 8.42
CA ALA A 96 -10.03 3.79 8.73
C ALA A 96 -11.28 3.13 8.09
N GLY A 97 -11.21 1.89 7.56
CA GLY A 97 -12.36 1.27 6.87
C GLY A 97 -12.33 -0.25 6.65
N GLY A 98 -11.43 -0.98 7.29
CA GLY A 98 -11.36 -2.45 7.19
C GLY A 98 -12.23 -3.16 8.23
N LYS A 99 -12.74 -4.36 7.90
CA LYS A 99 -13.64 -5.18 8.74
C LYS A 99 -13.14 -5.47 10.16
N ASP A 100 -11.83 -5.36 10.40
CA ASP A 100 -11.19 -5.75 11.65
C ASP A 100 -10.83 -4.56 12.57
N GLY A 101 -11.04 -3.30 12.13
CA GLY A 101 -10.81 -2.11 12.98
C GLY A 101 -9.37 -1.84 13.41
N GLU A 102 -8.41 -2.67 12.99
CA GLU A 102 -7.00 -2.53 13.36
C GLU A 102 -6.35 -1.42 12.52
N SER A 103 -6.25 -0.24 13.14
CA SER A 103 -5.44 0.86 12.63
C SER A 103 -3.97 0.54 12.91
N ILE A 104 -3.16 0.46 11.87
CA ILE A 104 -1.71 0.31 12.00
C ILE A 104 -1.03 1.59 11.53
N ASP A 105 -0.04 2.05 12.29
CA ASP A 105 0.78 3.17 11.88
C ASP A 105 1.67 2.77 10.70
N LEU A 106 1.77 3.66 9.70
CA LEU A 106 2.57 3.42 8.49
C LEU A 106 4.02 3.03 8.81
N PRO A 107 4.74 3.68 9.75
CA PRO A 107 6.09 3.27 10.14
C PRO A 107 6.16 1.82 10.65
N ASP A 108 5.17 1.38 11.43
CA ASP A 108 5.14 0.02 11.97
C ASP A 108 4.90 -1.00 10.86
N ALA A 109 4.02 -0.69 9.91
CA ALA A 109 3.79 -1.51 8.73
C ALA A 109 5.07 -1.66 7.90
N LEU A 110 5.81 -0.57 7.68
CA LEU A 110 7.08 -0.58 6.94
C LEU A 110 8.15 -1.40 7.68
N ALA A 111 8.29 -1.20 8.99
CA ALA A 111 9.23 -1.93 9.82
C ALA A 111 8.96 -3.45 9.82
N ARG A 112 7.68 -3.84 9.83
CA ARG A 112 7.27 -5.25 9.72
C ARG A 112 7.71 -5.88 8.41
N VAL A 113 7.58 -5.16 7.29
CA VAL A 113 8.03 -5.64 5.99
C VAL A 113 9.54 -5.80 5.96
N LEU A 114 10.30 -4.83 6.49
CA LEU A 114 11.76 -4.93 6.61
C LEU A 114 12.21 -6.10 7.49
N ALA A 115 11.46 -6.41 8.55
CA ALA A 115 11.72 -7.56 9.41
C ALA A 115 11.36 -8.92 8.75
N GLY A 116 10.84 -8.92 7.52
CA GLY A 116 10.43 -10.12 6.79
C GLY A 116 9.04 -10.66 7.19
N GLY A 117 8.24 -9.86 7.89
CA GLY A 117 7.01 -10.29 8.57
C GLY A 117 5.69 -10.00 7.84
N ALA A 118 5.71 -9.87 6.51
CA ALA A 118 4.51 -9.69 5.68
C ALA A 118 3.62 -10.95 5.75
#